data_AF-A0A2E2EHX5-F1
#
_entry.id   AF-A0A2E2EHX5-F1
#
_cell.length_a   1.000
_cell.length_b   1.000
_cell.length_c   1.000
_cell.angle_alpha   90.00
_cell.angle_beta   90.00
_cell.angle_gamma   90.00
#
_symmetry.space_group_name_H-M   'P 1'
#
loop_
_entity.id
_entity.type
_entity.pdbx_description
1 polymer ?
#
loop_
_entity_poly.entity_id
_entity_poly.type
_entity_poly.pdbx_seq_one_letter_code
_entity_poly.pdbx_strand_id
1 'polypeptide(L)'
;MIHKIWFEKTPFEVRRVCLYYFLYTLFFVLSYLMVVSTFTFFHFLLNHDMGTVENWLNRNTWEILSLSKIVSLIIVLNIVKINLYKELRISSYFMLGGGLWIPSRKIIVMTIFILTIFYAFITQFGGGIVESEFQEYLFYSSFIGSFLFYFADFFVLYVLIDTFDVKRANENIVMYISFVFFLISAKIALPYLNKFYIFLLIHFMTLFQLGRKKKLIDPLFYALFVIAPLTALYGLDIVWDNAYSVFSYRKSLPIIGVVGIWAIAVGYYHFPRSIDFIKED
;
A
#
# COMPACT_ATOMS: atom_id res chain seq x y z
N MET A 1 34.33 -2.39 -6.35
CA MET A 1 34.30 -1.21 -7.24
C MET A 1 32.90 -0.58 -7.33
N ILE A 2 31.84 -1.36 -7.59
CA ILE A 2 30.43 -0.87 -7.65
C ILE A 2 29.99 -0.16 -6.35
N HIS A 3 30.39 -0.69 -5.18
CA HIS A 3 30.04 -0.13 -3.87
C HIS A 3 30.60 1.29 -3.62
N LYS A 4 31.75 1.64 -4.23
CA LYS A 4 32.41 2.95 -4.06
C LYS A 4 31.75 4.03 -4.93
N ILE A 5 31.37 3.67 -6.15
CA ILE A 5 30.72 4.57 -7.12
C ILE A 5 29.31 4.99 -6.66
N TRP A 6 28.55 4.08 -6.03
CA TRP A 6 27.23 4.40 -5.48
C TRP A 6 27.32 5.33 -4.26
N PHE A 7 28.35 5.13 -3.41
CA PHE A 7 28.58 5.94 -2.22
C PHE A 7 29.12 7.36 -2.48
N GLU A 8 29.61 7.66 -3.68
CA GLU A 8 30.03 9.02 -4.05
C GLU A 8 28.93 9.80 -4.78
N LYS A 9 28.00 9.12 -5.46
CA LYS A 9 27.01 9.79 -6.33
C LYS A 9 25.62 10.00 -5.73
N THR A 10 25.16 9.15 -4.81
CA THR A 10 23.81 9.36 -4.24
C THR A 10 23.84 10.42 -3.13
N PRO A 11 22.89 11.37 -3.11
CA PRO A 11 22.78 12.32 -2.01
C PRO A 11 22.63 11.63 -0.66
N PHE A 12 23.16 12.26 0.39
CA PHE A 12 23.13 11.72 1.75
C PHE A 12 21.68 11.54 2.27
N GLU A 13 20.78 12.42 1.88
CA GLU A 13 19.36 12.43 2.23
C GLU A 13 18.64 11.19 1.70
N VAL A 14 18.94 10.79 0.46
CA VAL A 14 18.40 9.58 -0.17
C VAL A 14 18.77 8.35 0.62
N ARG A 15 20.04 8.25 1.05
CA ARG A 15 20.52 7.11 1.86
C ARG A 15 19.81 7.04 3.20
N ARG A 16 19.59 8.17 3.87
CA ARG A 16 18.86 8.21 5.14
C ARG A 16 17.44 7.70 4.95
N VAL A 17 16.71 8.21 3.96
CA VAL A 17 15.33 7.74 3.70
C VAL A 17 15.31 6.23 3.44
N CYS A 18 16.19 5.73 2.56
CA CYS A 18 16.25 4.31 2.25
C CYS A 18 16.61 3.46 3.49
N LEU A 19 17.52 3.93 4.33
CA LEU A 19 17.91 3.24 5.57
C LEU A 19 16.75 3.19 6.57
N TYR A 20 16.05 4.31 6.78
CA TYR A 20 14.90 4.35 7.69
C TYR A 20 13.72 3.53 7.17
N TYR A 21 13.48 3.54 5.87
CA TYR A 21 12.46 2.69 5.29
C TYR A 21 12.84 1.20 5.35
N PHE A 22 14.12 0.87 5.15
CA PHE A 22 14.63 -0.48 5.40
C PHE A 22 14.38 -0.92 6.85
N LEU A 23 14.73 -0.08 7.84
CA LEU A 23 14.45 -0.33 9.25
C LEU A 23 12.95 -0.53 9.50
N TYR A 24 12.09 0.25 8.85
CA TYR A 24 10.63 0.06 8.92
C TYR A 24 10.21 -1.30 8.38
N THR A 25 10.71 -1.72 7.21
CA THR A 25 10.39 -3.06 6.67
C THR A 25 10.91 -4.19 7.56
N LEU A 26 12.09 -4.01 8.18
CA LEU A 26 12.66 -4.97 9.12
C LEU A 26 11.82 -5.09 10.41
N PHE A 27 11.48 -3.96 11.03
CA PHE A 27 10.63 -3.96 12.23
C PHE A 27 9.24 -4.51 11.95
N PHE A 28 8.70 -4.31 10.74
CA PHE A 28 7.45 -4.92 10.32
C PHE A 28 7.54 -6.45 10.28
N VAL A 29 8.60 -7.01 9.69
CA VAL A 29 8.78 -8.48 9.64
C VAL A 29 8.98 -9.04 11.05
N LEU A 30 9.76 -8.36 11.89
CA LEU A 30 9.99 -8.80 13.28
C LEU A 30 8.70 -8.75 14.11
N SER A 31 7.92 -7.67 14.03
CA SER A 31 6.65 -7.57 14.76
C SER A 31 5.64 -8.61 14.27
N TYR A 32 5.57 -8.85 12.96
CA TYR A 32 4.76 -9.93 12.38
C TYR A 32 5.13 -11.29 12.95
N LEU A 33 6.42 -11.66 12.93
CA LEU A 33 6.89 -12.94 13.46
C LEU A 33 6.64 -13.07 14.97
N MET A 34 6.82 -11.99 15.73
CA MET A 34 6.53 -11.98 17.17
C MET A 34 5.05 -12.23 17.45
N VAL A 35 4.15 -11.57 16.72
CA VAL A 35 2.70 -11.73 16.88
C VAL A 35 2.28 -13.16 16.52
N VAL A 36 2.69 -13.66 15.36
CA VAL A 36 2.38 -15.03 14.92
C VAL A 36 2.92 -16.07 15.91
N SER A 37 4.17 -15.92 16.36
CA SER A 37 4.79 -16.85 17.32
C SER A 37 4.07 -16.84 18.68
N THR A 38 3.70 -15.66 19.17
CA THR A 38 2.99 -15.51 20.45
C THR A 38 1.62 -16.19 20.39
N PHE A 39 0.84 -15.95 19.34
CA PHE A 39 -0.47 -16.59 19.19
C PHE A 39 -0.35 -18.11 19.01
N THR A 40 0.61 -18.57 18.20
CA THR A 40 0.87 -20.00 18.00
C THR A 40 1.24 -20.68 19.32
N PHE A 41 2.11 -20.06 20.13
CA PHE A 41 2.50 -20.57 21.45
C PHE A 41 1.29 -20.75 22.38
N PHE A 42 0.40 -19.75 22.47
CA PHE A 42 -0.79 -19.87 23.33
C PHE A 42 -1.77 -20.94 22.84
N HIS A 43 -1.94 -21.11 21.53
CA HIS A 43 -2.80 -22.18 21.02
C HIS A 43 -2.23 -23.57 21.33
N PHE A 44 -0.91 -23.76 21.22
CA PHE A 44 -0.28 -25.01 21.64
C PHE A 44 -0.36 -25.25 23.15
N LEU A 45 -0.26 -24.19 23.97
CA LEU A 45 -0.47 -24.29 25.42
C LEU A 45 -1.88 -24.78 25.78
N LEU A 46 -2.87 -24.43 24.96
CA LEU A 46 -4.26 -24.87 25.09
C LEU A 46 -4.54 -26.24 24.45
N ASN A 47 -3.51 -26.95 23.97
CA ASN A 47 -3.60 -28.23 23.26
C ASN A 47 -4.49 -28.17 22.00
N HIS A 48 -4.56 -27.03 21.31
CA HIS A 48 -5.19 -26.97 20.00
C HIS A 48 -4.31 -27.67 18.95
N ASP A 49 -4.95 -28.34 17.99
CA ASP A 49 -4.26 -28.99 16.87
C ASP A 49 -3.75 -27.96 15.86
N MET A 50 -2.81 -28.37 15.01
CA MET A 50 -2.20 -27.49 14.01
C MET A 50 -3.23 -26.88 13.04
N GLY A 51 -4.28 -27.64 12.67
CA GLY A 51 -5.33 -27.15 11.78
C GLY A 51 -6.11 -26.00 12.39
N THR A 52 -6.41 -26.07 13.69
CA THR A 52 -7.02 -24.96 14.43
C THR A 52 -6.13 -23.72 14.46
N VAL A 53 -4.82 -23.89 14.67
CA VAL A 53 -3.84 -22.79 14.65
C VAL A 53 -3.78 -22.11 13.28
N GLU A 54 -3.62 -22.90 12.22
CA GLU A 54 -3.54 -22.38 10.84
C GLU A 54 -4.82 -21.65 10.43
N ASN A 55 -5.98 -22.21 10.78
CA ASN A 55 -7.26 -21.57 10.51
C ASN A 55 -7.42 -20.25 11.25
N TRP A 56 -6.98 -20.18 12.51
CA TRP A 56 -7.02 -18.95 13.27
C TRP A 56 -6.08 -17.88 12.69
N LEU A 57 -4.84 -18.26 12.36
CA LEU A 57 -3.87 -17.35 11.75
C LEU A 57 -4.38 -16.84 10.40
N ASN A 58 -4.92 -17.71 9.55
CA ASN A 58 -5.49 -17.34 8.27
C ASN A 58 -6.64 -16.33 8.42
N ARG A 59 -7.60 -16.59 9.33
CA ARG A 59 -8.74 -15.70 9.57
C ARG A 59 -8.38 -14.33 10.15
N ASN A 60 -7.25 -14.23 10.85
CA ASN A 60 -6.80 -12.99 11.51
C ASN A 60 -5.60 -12.35 10.80
N THR A 61 -5.28 -12.76 9.56
CA THR A 61 -4.05 -12.33 8.91
C THR A 61 -4.02 -10.82 8.65
N TRP A 62 -5.15 -10.20 8.27
CA TRP A 62 -5.20 -8.75 8.02
C TRP A 62 -4.96 -7.93 9.29
N GLU A 63 -5.51 -8.37 10.42
CA GLU A 63 -5.34 -7.78 11.73
C GLU A 63 -3.88 -7.88 12.17
N ILE A 64 -3.28 -9.07 12.01
CA ILE A 64 -1.86 -9.32 12.33
C ILE A 64 -0.96 -8.43 11.47
N LEU A 65 -1.19 -8.35 10.16
CA LEU A 65 -0.40 -7.53 9.24
C LEU A 65 -0.53 -6.04 9.58
N SER A 66 -1.75 -5.56 9.80
CA SER A 66 -2.05 -4.16 10.11
C SER A 66 -1.42 -3.73 11.43
N LEU A 67 -1.59 -4.55 12.48
CA LEU A 67 -0.97 -4.33 13.79
C LEU A 67 0.55 -4.26 13.66
N SER A 68 1.15 -5.19 12.92
CA SER A 68 2.61 -5.25 12.72
C SER A 68 3.15 -4.01 12.00
N LYS A 69 2.43 -3.51 10.99
CA LYS A 69 2.76 -2.27 10.27
C LYS A 69 2.64 -1.03 11.17
N ILE A 70 1.58 -0.94 11.98
CA ILE A 70 1.38 0.17 12.93
C ILE A 70 2.48 0.20 13.99
N VAL A 71 2.82 -0.96 14.58
CA VAL A 71 3.91 -1.06 15.56
C VAL A 71 5.24 -0.62 14.94
N SER A 72 5.56 -1.13 13.75
CA SER A 72 6.77 -0.73 13.03
C SER A 72 6.82 0.77 12.72
N LEU A 73 5.68 1.33 12.32
CA LEU A 73 5.52 2.75 12.02
C LEU A 73 5.81 3.61 13.25
N ILE A 74 5.23 3.27 14.39
CA ILE A 74 5.46 3.97 15.67
C ILE A 74 6.94 3.91 16.06
N ILE A 75 7.56 2.73 15.97
CA ILE A 75 8.98 2.55 16.31
C ILE A 75 9.86 3.45 15.42
N VAL A 76 9.69 3.40 14.10
CA VAL A 76 10.55 4.16 13.18
C VAL A 76 10.34 5.66 13.31
N LEU A 77 9.10 6.14 13.46
CA LEU A 77 8.85 7.56 13.69
C LEU A 77 9.50 8.06 14.99
N ASN A 78 9.48 7.25 16.05
CA ASN A 78 10.18 7.56 17.30
C ASN A 78 11.70 7.61 17.12
N ILE A 79 12.30 6.65 16.39
CA ILE A 79 13.74 6.67 16.10
C ILE A 79 14.12 7.92 15.29
N VAL A 80 13.32 8.29 14.29
CA VAL A 80 13.54 9.51 13.49
C VAL A 80 13.45 10.75 14.36
N LYS A 81 12.42 10.85 15.23
CA LYS A 81 12.24 11.97 16.16
C LYS A 81 13.45 12.13 17.09
N ILE A 82 13.94 11.02 17.66
CA ILE A 82 15.11 11.02 18.55
C ILE A 82 16.37 11.44 17.80
N ASN A 83 16.61 10.91 16.60
CA ASN A 83 17.85 11.20 15.86
C ASN A 83 17.90 12.64 15.32
N LEU A 84 16.76 13.25 15.00
CA LEU A 84 16.71 14.61 14.48
C LEU A 84 16.61 15.70 15.55
N TYR A 85 16.35 15.33 16.81
CA TYR A 85 16.06 16.27 17.89
C TYR A 85 15.00 17.33 17.51
N LYS A 86 14.08 16.96 16.60
CA LYS A 86 13.06 17.85 16.05
C LYS A 86 11.69 17.19 16.22
N GLU A 87 10.71 18.00 16.60
CA GLU A 87 9.33 17.54 16.61
C GLU A 87 8.83 17.28 15.19
N LEU A 88 8.44 16.04 14.92
CA LEU A 88 7.70 15.69 13.72
C LEU A 88 6.27 16.22 13.87
N ARG A 89 5.97 17.36 13.24
CA ARG A 89 4.63 17.93 13.24
C ARG A 89 3.74 17.17 12.26
N ILE A 90 3.28 15.98 12.66
CA ILE A 90 2.43 15.14 11.82
C ILE A 90 1.15 15.88 11.40
N SER A 91 0.57 16.68 12.31
CA SER A 91 -0.60 17.52 12.02
C SER A 91 -0.35 18.50 10.88
N SER A 92 0.88 19.02 10.76
CA SER A 92 1.22 19.89 9.64
C SER A 92 1.20 19.15 8.31
N TYR A 93 1.49 17.85 8.23
CA TYR A 93 1.38 17.11 6.96
C TYR A 93 -0.04 17.01 6.42
N PHE A 94 -1.03 17.01 7.31
CA PHE A 94 -2.44 17.06 6.93
C PHE A 94 -2.93 18.48 6.62
N MET A 95 -2.22 19.52 7.08
CA MET A 95 -2.61 20.94 6.94
C MET A 95 -1.77 21.73 5.92
N LEU A 96 -0.55 21.29 5.58
CA LEU A 96 0.44 21.96 4.74
C LEU A 96 0.02 22.06 3.26
N GLY A 97 -1.09 21.42 2.87
CA GLY A 97 -1.66 21.56 1.54
C GLY A 97 -2.43 22.87 1.29
N GLY A 98 -2.63 23.72 2.32
CA GLY A 98 -3.34 25.02 2.21
C GLY A 98 -4.79 24.95 1.73
N GLY A 99 -5.28 23.75 1.40
CA GLY A 99 -6.63 23.48 0.94
C GLY A 99 -7.39 22.66 1.98
N LEU A 100 -8.70 22.87 1.99
CA LEU A 100 -9.68 21.97 2.63
C LEU A 100 -9.32 20.50 2.37
N TRP A 101 -9.76 19.59 3.24
CA TRP A 101 -9.70 18.12 3.13
C TRP A 101 -10.48 17.58 1.90
N ILE A 102 -10.28 18.18 0.74
CA ILE A 102 -11.02 17.94 -0.49
C ILE A 102 -10.06 17.25 -1.46
N PRO A 103 -10.36 16.01 -1.86
CA PRO A 103 -9.57 15.32 -2.87
C PRO A 103 -9.63 16.07 -4.20
N SER A 104 -8.56 15.96 -5.00
CA SER A 104 -8.56 16.61 -6.31
C SER A 104 -9.66 16.04 -7.22
N ARG A 105 -10.25 16.88 -8.07
CA ARG A 105 -11.23 16.42 -9.09
C ARG A 105 -10.64 15.31 -9.98
N LYS A 106 -9.32 15.34 -10.21
CA LYS A 106 -8.60 14.31 -10.97
C LYS A 106 -8.64 12.96 -10.27
N ILE A 107 -8.42 12.89 -8.95
CA ILE A 107 -8.47 11.60 -8.24
C ILE A 107 -9.89 11.04 -8.18
N ILE A 108 -10.92 11.89 -8.02
CA ILE A 108 -12.32 11.43 -8.03
C ILE A 108 -12.65 10.76 -9.36
N VAL A 109 -12.33 11.41 -10.49
CA VAL A 109 -12.56 10.85 -11.83
C VAL A 109 -11.76 9.56 -12.03
N MET A 110 -10.50 9.54 -11.60
CA MET A 110 -9.65 8.35 -11.66
C MET A 110 -10.25 7.18 -10.87
N THR A 111 -10.76 7.42 -9.66
CA THR A 111 -11.40 6.41 -8.82
C THR A 111 -12.66 5.84 -9.50
N ILE A 112 -13.56 6.71 -9.97
CA ILE A 112 -14.79 6.27 -10.67
C ILE A 112 -14.42 5.45 -11.92
N PHE A 113 -13.43 5.91 -12.69
CA PHE A 113 -12.94 5.21 -13.87
C PHE A 113 -12.41 3.81 -13.51
N ILE A 114 -11.50 3.70 -12.53
CA ILE A 114 -10.93 2.41 -12.15
C ILE A 114 -12.04 1.47 -11.68
N LEU A 115 -12.91 1.88 -10.75
CA LEU A 115 -13.96 1.00 -10.23
C LEU A 115 -14.93 0.53 -11.34
N THR A 116 -15.37 1.45 -12.20
CA THR A 116 -16.34 1.13 -13.27
C THR A 116 -15.72 0.22 -14.33
N ILE A 117 -14.54 0.56 -14.82
CA ILE A 117 -13.87 -0.23 -15.86
C ILE A 117 -13.41 -1.57 -15.30
N PHE A 118 -12.99 -1.63 -14.04
CA PHE A 118 -12.58 -2.89 -13.43
C PHE A 118 -13.77 -3.83 -13.22
N TYR A 119 -14.94 -3.31 -12.82
CA TYR A 119 -16.19 -4.08 -12.80
C TYR A 119 -16.54 -4.63 -14.20
N ALA A 120 -16.51 -3.78 -15.23
CA ALA A 120 -16.75 -4.21 -16.61
C ALA A 120 -15.71 -5.25 -17.07
N PHE A 121 -14.46 -5.09 -16.66
CA PHE A 121 -13.37 -6.01 -16.99
C PHE A 121 -13.55 -7.39 -16.33
N ILE A 122 -13.94 -7.45 -15.06
CA ILE A 122 -14.23 -8.71 -14.37
C ILE A 122 -15.44 -9.41 -15.00
N THR A 123 -16.52 -8.67 -15.28
CA THR A 123 -17.73 -9.27 -15.88
C THR A 123 -17.43 -9.87 -17.26
N GLN A 124 -16.63 -9.19 -18.08
CA GLN A 124 -16.28 -9.67 -19.42
C GLN A 124 -15.22 -10.77 -19.42
N PHE A 125 -14.12 -10.61 -18.66
CA PHE A 125 -12.94 -11.48 -18.74
C PHE A 125 -12.74 -12.41 -17.54
N GLY A 126 -13.35 -12.10 -16.39
CA GLY A 126 -13.28 -12.90 -15.16
C GLY A 126 -14.09 -14.19 -15.19
N GLY A 127 -14.86 -14.44 -16.27
CA GLY A 127 -15.71 -15.63 -16.40
C GLY A 127 -17.05 -15.50 -15.66
N GLY A 128 -17.53 -14.27 -15.50
CA GLY A 128 -18.76 -13.94 -14.77
C GLY A 128 -18.52 -13.70 -13.27
N ILE A 129 -19.53 -13.10 -12.63
CA ILE A 129 -19.57 -12.87 -11.19
C ILE A 129 -20.31 -14.04 -10.54
N VAL A 130 -19.69 -14.65 -9.54
CA VAL A 130 -20.37 -15.63 -8.67
C VAL A 130 -20.46 -15.03 -7.27
N GLU A 131 -21.66 -15.04 -6.70
CA GLU A 131 -21.86 -14.72 -5.29
C GLU A 131 -21.12 -15.76 -4.44
N SER A 132 -20.17 -15.29 -3.63
CA SER A 132 -19.48 -16.14 -2.66
C SER A 132 -20.29 -16.21 -1.36
N GLU A 133 -19.88 -17.10 -0.45
CA GLU A 133 -20.36 -17.06 0.93
C GLU A 133 -19.87 -15.76 1.59
N PHE A 134 -20.72 -14.74 1.59
CA PHE A 134 -20.41 -13.45 2.17
C PHE A 134 -20.24 -13.58 3.69
N GLN A 135 -19.03 -13.32 4.18
CA GLN A 135 -18.73 -13.25 5.59
C GLN A 135 -18.42 -11.81 5.98
N GLU A 136 -19.40 -11.15 6.59
CA GLU A 136 -19.35 -9.71 6.92
C GLU A 136 -18.07 -9.31 7.68
N TYR A 137 -17.68 -10.10 8.68
CA TYR A 137 -16.46 -9.84 9.45
C TYR A 137 -15.19 -9.82 8.58
N LEU A 138 -15.05 -10.82 7.70
CA LEU A 138 -13.88 -10.93 6.82
C LEU A 138 -13.91 -9.84 5.75
N PHE A 139 -15.09 -9.45 5.27
CA PHE A 139 -15.22 -8.31 4.37
C PHE A 139 -14.63 -7.02 4.98
N TYR A 140 -15.03 -6.66 6.20
CA TYR A 140 -14.50 -5.46 6.86
C TYR A 140 -13.02 -5.58 7.21
N SER A 141 -12.58 -6.77 7.63
CA SER A 141 -11.16 -7.05 7.90
C SER A 141 -10.31 -6.86 6.64
N SER A 142 -10.75 -7.36 5.49
CA SER A 142 -10.11 -7.14 4.19
C SER A 142 -10.08 -5.67 3.79
N PHE A 143 -11.21 -4.97 3.94
CA PHE A 143 -11.33 -3.56 3.59
C PHE A 143 -10.36 -2.69 4.42
N ILE A 144 -10.41 -2.81 5.74
CA ILE A 144 -9.57 -2.01 6.65
C ILE A 144 -8.11 -2.45 6.56
N GLY A 145 -7.88 -3.77 6.51
CA GLY A 145 -6.54 -4.36 6.48
C GLY A 145 -5.77 -3.96 5.22
N SER A 146 -6.39 -4.06 4.05
CA SER A 146 -5.75 -3.63 2.79
C SER A 146 -5.49 -2.12 2.77
N PHE A 147 -6.44 -1.31 3.24
CA PHE A 147 -6.22 0.13 3.40
C PHE A 147 -4.99 0.42 4.27
N LEU A 148 -4.94 -0.14 5.48
CA LEU A 148 -3.84 0.09 6.43
C LEU A 148 -2.51 -0.44 5.91
N PHE A 149 -2.50 -1.61 5.30
CA PHE A 149 -1.30 -2.24 4.77
C PHE A 149 -0.60 -1.36 3.74
N TYR A 150 -1.31 -0.90 2.71
CA TYR A 150 -0.70 -0.05 1.67
C TYR A 150 -0.48 1.38 2.14
N PHE A 151 -1.42 1.95 2.91
CA PHE A 151 -1.32 3.33 3.35
C PHE A 151 -0.20 3.54 4.37
N ALA A 152 0.08 2.58 5.25
CA ALA A 152 1.18 2.69 6.21
C ALA A 152 2.55 2.80 5.52
N ASP A 153 2.82 1.95 4.52
CA ASP A 153 4.06 2.03 3.72
C ASP A 153 4.21 3.38 3.01
N PHE A 154 3.14 3.83 2.36
CA PHE A 154 3.10 5.12 1.69
C PHE A 154 3.35 6.27 2.69
N PHE A 155 2.66 6.25 3.84
CA PHE A 155 2.72 7.30 4.83
C PHE A 155 4.11 7.42 5.45
N VAL A 156 4.77 6.29 5.79
CA VAL A 156 6.16 6.31 6.27
C VAL A 156 7.08 6.92 5.21
N LEU A 157 6.98 6.48 3.96
CA LEU A 157 7.82 7.04 2.88
C LEU A 157 7.59 8.53 2.70
N TYR A 158 6.34 8.97 2.71
CA TYR A 158 5.98 10.37 2.59
C TYR A 158 6.61 11.20 3.71
N VAL A 159 6.45 10.77 4.97
CA VAL A 159 7.03 11.46 6.14
C VAL A 159 8.55 11.50 6.05
N LEU A 160 9.21 10.40 5.67
CA LEU A 160 10.67 10.36 5.56
C LEU A 160 11.19 11.27 4.44
N ILE A 161 10.56 11.24 3.26
CA ILE A 161 10.96 12.07 2.10
C ILE A 161 10.87 13.55 2.45
N ASP A 162 9.78 13.96 3.11
CA ASP A 162 9.59 15.33 3.54
C ASP A 162 10.55 15.71 4.67
N THR A 163 10.71 14.85 5.68
CA THR A 163 11.57 15.11 6.84
C THR A 163 13.04 15.31 6.47
N PHE A 164 13.52 14.60 5.44
CA PHE A 164 14.90 14.69 4.95
C PHE A 164 15.05 15.58 3.71
N ASP A 165 14.01 16.33 3.33
CA ASP A 165 14.03 17.29 2.21
C ASP A 165 14.61 16.70 0.90
N VAL A 166 14.21 15.47 0.56
CA VAL A 166 14.75 14.81 -0.64
C VAL A 166 14.34 15.58 -1.90
N LYS A 167 15.34 16.00 -2.68
CA LYS A 167 15.11 16.69 -3.96
C LYS A 167 14.26 15.83 -4.90
N ARG A 168 13.32 16.48 -5.61
CA ARG A 168 12.37 15.83 -6.53
C ARG A 168 13.00 14.93 -7.59
N ALA A 169 14.20 15.28 -8.06
CA ALA A 169 14.96 14.48 -9.02
C ALA A 169 15.37 13.10 -8.47
N ASN A 170 15.53 12.99 -7.15
CA ASN A 170 16.02 11.79 -6.47
C ASN A 170 14.89 10.95 -5.85
N GLU A 171 13.65 11.46 -5.79
CA GLU A 171 12.48 10.72 -5.32
C GLU A 171 12.29 9.39 -6.04
N ASN A 172 12.58 9.33 -7.35
CA ASN A 172 12.47 8.09 -8.13
C ASN A 172 13.44 7.01 -7.62
N ILE A 173 14.66 7.41 -7.21
CA ILE A 173 15.65 6.47 -6.67
C ILE A 173 15.15 5.91 -5.34
N VAL A 174 14.64 6.78 -4.46
CA VAL A 174 14.02 6.37 -3.20
C VAL A 174 12.87 5.40 -3.47
N MET A 175 11.98 5.72 -4.41
CA MET A 175 10.86 4.86 -4.80
C MET A 175 11.30 3.46 -5.19
N TYR A 176 12.27 3.33 -6.10
CA TYR A 176 12.70 2.02 -6.60
C TYR A 176 13.36 1.18 -5.50
N ILE A 177 14.18 1.78 -4.65
CA ILE A 177 14.85 1.07 -3.55
C ILE A 177 13.82 0.65 -2.50
N SER A 178 12.93 1.56 -2.10
CA SER A 178 11.85 1.26 -1.16
C SER A 178 10.90 0.22 -1.72
N PHE A 179 10.61 0.24 -3.02
CA PHE A 179 9.80 -0.79 -3.67
C PHE A 179 10.43 -2.18 -3.52
N VAL A 180 11.75 -2.31 -3.70
CA VAL A 180 12.44 -3.60 -3.50
C VAL A 180 12.32 -4.08 -2.04
N PHE A 181 12.53 -3.19 -1.06
CA PHE A 181 12.36 -3.56 0.36
C PHE A 181 10.92 -3.95 0.70
N PHE A 182 9.95 -3.20 0.17
CA PHE A 182 8.53 -3.52 0.30
C PHE A 182 8.23 -4.92 -0.22
N LEU A 183 8.65 -5.25 -1.45
CA LEU A 183 8.45 -6.56 -2.06
C LEU A 183 9.05 -7.71 -1.26
N ILE A 184 10.29 -7.54 -0.75
CA ILE A 184 10.95 -8.55 0.06
C ILE A 184 10.16 -8.77 1.36
N SER A 185 9.79 -7.69 2.05
CA SER A 185 9.04 -7.79 3.31
C SER A 185 7.64 -8.39 3.11
N ALA A 186 6.95 -8.01 2.03
CA ALA A 186 5.65 -8.55 1.67
C ALA A 186 5.73 -10.05 1.37
N LYS A 187 6.75 -10.48 0.62
CA LYS A 187 6.97 -11.91 0.31
C LYS A 187 7.22 -12.76 1.56
N ILE A 188 7.85 -12.20 2.59
CA ILE A 188 8.08 -12.91 3.86
C ILE A 188 6.77 -13.04 4.65
N ALA A 189 5.94 -11.99 4.68
CA ALA A 189 4.73 -11.94 5.49
C ALA A 189 3.48 -12.55 4.81
N LEU A 190 3.46 -12.68 3.47
CA LEU A 190 2.31 -13.11 2.69
C LEU A 190 2.58 -14.44 1.96
N PRO A 191 1.83 -15.52 2.28
CA PRO A 191 2.05 -16.83 1.66
C PRO A 191 1.57 -16.93 0.20
N TYR A 192 0.55 -16.16 -0.22
CA TYR A 192 -0.11 -16.30 -1.53
C TYR A 192 0.24 -15.20 -2.56
N LEU A 193 1.39 -14.54 -2.38
CA LEU A 193 1.80 -13.37 -3.14
C LEU A 193 1.89 -13.59 -4.68
N ASN A 194 2.09 -14.84 -5.13
CA ASN A 194 2.36 -15.16 -6.53
C ASN A 194 1.21 -14.77 -7.49
N LYS A 195 -0.05 -14.91 -7.07
CA LYS A 195 -1.22 -14.61 -7.92
C LYS A 195 -1.48 -13.11 -8.06
N PHE A 196 -1.24 -12.35 -6.99
CA PHE A 196 -1.60 -10.94 -6.87
C PHE A 196 -0.41 -9.97 -6.92
N TYR A 197 0.76 -10.46 -7.28
CA TYR A 197 2.00 -9.67 -7.32
C TYR A 197 1.87 -8.37 -8.13
N ILE A 198 1.16 -8.44 -9.25
CA ILE A 198 0.96 -7.28 -10.12
C ILE A 198 0.15 -6.16 -9.44
N PHE A 199 -0.86 -6.50 -8.64
CA PHE A 199 -1.67 -5.52 -7.93
C PHE A 199 -0.86 -4.83 -6.84
N LEU A 200 -0.03 -5.60 -6.13
CA LEU A 200 0.88 -5.06 -5.12
C LEU A 200 1.88 -4.07 -5.73
N LEU A 201 2.43 -4.38 -6.91
CA LEU A 201 3.28 -3.46 -7.67
C LEU A 201 2.53 -2.19 -8.09
N ILE A 202 1.38 -2.36 -8.73
CA ILE A 202 0.61 -1.26 -9.29
C ILE A 202 0.11 -0.31 -8.20
N HIS A 203 -0.43 -0.82 -7.09
CA HIS A 203 -0.93 0.01 -6.00
C HIS A 203 0.20 0.78 -5.32
N PHE A 204 1.35 0.15 -5.05
CA PHE A 204 2.50 0.83 -4.46
C PHE A 204 3.01 1.96 -5.37
N MET A 205 3.21 1.67 -6.66
CA MET A 205 3.67 2.67 -7.63
C MET A 205 2.67 3.82 -7.77
N THR A 206 1.37 3.52 -7.82
CA THR A 206 0.32 4.53 -7.96
C THR A 206 0.28 5.44 -6.73
N LEU A 207 0.28 4.88 -5.51
CA LEU A 207 0.30 5.65 -4.28
C LEU A 207 1.50 6.59 -4.22
N PHE A 208 2.69 6.08 -4.56
CA PHE A 208 3.89 6.90 -4.58
C PHE A 208 3.76 8.06 -5.58
N GLN A 209 3.33 7.78 -6.81
CA GLN A 209 3.17 8.82 -7.82
C GLN A 209 2.15 9.89 -7.42
N LEU A 210 1.02 9.50 -6.82
CA LEU A 210 0.03 10.44 -6.28
C LEU A 210 0.64 11.32 -5.18
N GLY A 211 1.47 10.74 -4.31
CA GLY A 211 2.15 11.47 -3.22
C GLY A 211 3.15 12.52 -3.68
N ARG A 212 3.72 12.40 -4.89
CA ARG A 212 4.70 13.37 -5.42
C ARG A 212 4.15 14.78 -5.60
N LYS A 213 2.83 14.94 -5.66
CA LYS A 213 2.18 16.26 -5.74
C LYS A 213 2.03 16.95 -4.37
N LYS A 214 2.62 16.37 -3.30
CA LYS A 214 2.56 16.89 -1.92
C LYS A 214 1.13 17.09 -1.38
N LYS A 215 0.16 16.37 -1.93
CA LYS A 215 -1.24 16.35 -1.49
C LYS A 215 -1.56 14.97 -0.93
N LEU A 216 -1.39 14.79 0.38
CA LEU A 216 -1.59 13.51 1.05
C LEU A 216 -3.03 12.98 0.95
N ILE A 217 -4.01 13.88 0.76
CA ILE A 217 -5.43 13.52 0.60
C ILE A 217 -5.69 12.64 -0.63
N ASP A 218 -4.95 12.83 -1.73
CA ASP A 218 -5.18 12.06 -2.96
C ASP A 218 -4.75 10.58 -2.82
N PRO A 219 -3.55 10.26 -2.31
CA PRO A 219 -3.17 8.90 -1.93
C PRO A 219 -4.08 8.27 -0.87
N LEU A 220 -4.50 9.04 0.15
CA LEU A 220 -5.43 8.56 1.17
C LEU A 220 -6.78 8.16 0.54
N PHE A 221 -7.31 9.04 -0.32
CA PHE A 221 -8.55 8.79 -1.06
C PHE A 221 -8.42 7.58 -1.98
N TYR A 222 -7.29 7.43 -2.67
CA TYR A 222 -7.01 6.27 -3.50
C TYR A 222 -6.94 4.97 -2.68
N ALA A 223 -6.26 4.97 -1.53
CA ALA A 223 -6.21 3.80 -0.65
C ALA A 223 -7.60 3.40 -0.16
N LEU A 224 -8.41 4.38 0.26
CA LEU A 224 -9.73 4.12 0.85
C LEU A 224 -10.80 3.76 -0.19
N PHE A 225 -10.79 4.38 -1.38
CA PHE A 225 -11.85 4.22 -2.38
C PHE A 225 -11.44 3.40 -3.60
N VAL A 226 -10.17 3.03 -3.76
CA VAL A 226 -9.72 2.12 -4.83
C VAL A 226 -9.18 0.84 -4.22
N ILE A 227 -8.13 0.90 -3.39
CA ILE A 227 -7.48 -0.32 -2.87
C ILE A 227 -8.44 -1.15 -2.03
N ALA A 228 -9.06 -0.54 -1.01
CA ALA A 228 -9.93 -1.27 -0.09
C ALA A 228 -11.18 -1.87 -0.79
N PRO A 229 -11.93 -1.12 -1.63
CA PRO A 229 -13.02 -1.70 -2.40
C PRO A 229 -12.58 -2.78 -3.38
N LEU A 230 -11.46 -2.61 -4.10
CA LEU A 230 -10.97 -3.63 -5.03
C LEU A 230 -10.59 -4.93 -4.32
N THR A 231 -10.01 -4.83 -3.14
CA THR A 231 -9.64 -5.98 -2.30
C THR A 231 -10.90 -6.68 -1.79
N ALA A 232 -11.80 -5.95 -1.12
CA ALA A 232 -12.92 -6.54 -0.39
C ALA A 232 -14.14 -6.88 -1.29
N LEU A 233 -14.44 -6.07 -2.31
CA LEU A 233 -15.58 -6.32 -3.20
C LEU A 233 -15.22 -7.20 -4.40
N TYR A 234 -14.05 -6.99 -4.99
CA TYR A 234 -13.70 -7.57 -6.30
C TYR A 234 -12.71 -8.75 -6.24
N GLY A 235 -12.38 -9.24 -5.03
CA GLY A 235 -11.56 -10.43 -4.86
C GLY A 235 -10.11 -10.24 -5.28
N LEU A 236 -9.57 -9.03 -5.05
CA LEU A 236 -8.14 -8.73 -5.20
C LEU A 236 -7.42 -8.81 -3.86
N ASP A 237 -7.90 -9.65 -2.95
CA ASP A 237 -7.31 -9.83 -1.64
C ASP A 237 -5.99 -10.61 -1.74
N ILE A 238 -4.90 -9.99 -1.28
CA ILE A 238 -3.56 -10.58 -1.29
C ILE A 238 -3.38 -11.67 -0.22
N VAL A 239 -4.31 -11.74 0.74
CA VAL A 239 -4.33 -12.71 1.85
C VAL A 239 -5.27 -13.86 1.54
N TRP A 240 -6.52 -13.56 1.16
CA TRP A 240 -7.58 -14.56 1.00
C TRP A 240 -8.04 -14.78 -0.44
N ASP A 241 -7.34 -14.23 -1.43
CA ASP A 241 -7.72 -14.34 -2.84
C ASP A 241 -9.13 -13.76 -3.05
N ASN A 242 -10.01 -14.51 -3.70
CA ASN A 242 -11.40 -14.15 -3.93
C ASN A 242 -12.37 -14.95 -3.04
N ALA A 243 -11.86 -15.62 -1.99
CA ALA A 243 -12.66 -16.53 -1.17
C ALA A 243 -13.78 -15.82 -0.40
N TYR A 244 -13.52 -14.61 0.10
CA TYR A 244 -14.45 -13.83 0.93
C TYR A 244 -14.91 -12.52 0.29
N SER A 245 -14.66 -12.36 -1.01
CA SER A 245 -15.08 -11.16 -1.75
C SER A 245 -16.49 -11.28 -2.27
N VAL A 246 -17.27 -10.19 -2.18
CA VAL A 246 -18.66 -10.13 -2.69
C VAL A 246 -18.77 -10.62 -4.13
N PHE A 247 -17.84 -10.19 -4.99
CA PHE A 247 -17.78 -10.60 -6.39
C PHE A 247 -16.53 -11.45 -6.63
N SER A 248 -16.73 -12.77 -6.63
CA SER A 248 -15.68 -13.71 -7.02
C SER A 248 -15.68 -13.91 -8.55
N TYR A 249 -14.49 -14.12 -9.10
CA TYR A 249 -14.28 -14.39 -10.53
C TYR A 249 -13.57 -15.73 -10.73
N ARG A 250 -13.91 -16.46 -11.80
CA ARG A 250 -13.47 -17.86 -12.00
C ARG A 250 -12.13 -17.99 -12.71
N LYS A 251 -11.81 -17.05 -13.60
CA LYS A 251 -10.60 -17.11 -14.46
C LYS A 251 -9.57 -16.08 -14.04
N SER A 252 -8.29 -16.38 -14.23
CA SER A 252 -7.21 -15.40 -14.03
C SER A 252 -7.45 -14.15 -14.88
N LEU A 253 -7.32 -12.97 -14.26
CA LEU A 253 -7.48 -11.70 -14.95
C LEU A 253 -6.30 -11.46 -15.92
N PRO A 254 -6.55 -10.99 -17.16
CA PRO A 254 -5.46 -10.70 -18.09
C PRO A 254 -4.60 -9.53 -17.59
N ILE A 255 -3.33 -9.82 -17.27
CA ILE A 255 -2.37 -8.86 -16.72
C ILE A 255 -2.26 -7.59 -17.58
N ILE A 256 -2.25 -7.74 -18.90
CA ILE A 256 -2.17 -6.63 -19.86
C ILE A 256 -3.36 -5.67 -19.69
N GLY A 257 -4.56 -6.20 -19.46
CA GLY A 257 -5.76 -5.39 -19.22
C GLY A 257 -5.66 -4.61 -17.91
N VAL A 258 -5.23 -5.27 -16.84
CA VAL A 258 -4.96 -4.61 -15.55
C VAL A 258 -3.94 -3.49 -15.72
N VAL A 259 -2.77 -3.75 -16.30
CA VAL A 259 -1.75 -2.72 -16.52
C VAL A 259 -2.27 -1.58 -17.41
N GLY A 260 -3.06 -1.88 -18.44
CA GLY A 260 -3.67 -0.88 -19.32
C GLY A 260 -4.63 0.06 -18.61
N ILE A 261 -5.51 -0.47 -17.75
CA ILE A 261 -6.45 0.33 -16.94
C ILE A 261 -5.67 1.34 -16.08
N TRP A 262 -4.63 0.88 -15.38
CA TRP A 262 -3.84 1.76 -14.53
C TRP A 262 -2.98 2.75 -15.32
N ALA A 263 -2.41 2.34 -16.44
CA ALA A 263 -1.64 3.25 -17.31
C ALA A 263 -2.51 4.42 -17.79
N ILE A 264 -3.75 4.16 -18.22
CA ILE A 264 -4.71 5.20 -18.61
C ILE A 264 -5.08 6.08 -17.42
N ALA A 265 -5.43 5.47 -16.28
CA ALA A 265 -5.85 6.17 -15.08
C ALA A 265 -4.74 7.11 -14.53
N VAL A 266 -3.52 6.60 -14.41
CA VAL A 266 -2.35 7.34 -13.94
C VAL A 266 -1.92 8.40 -14.95
N GLY A 267 -1.96 8.08 -16.25
CA GLY A 267 -1.72 9.04 -17.33
C GLY A 267 -2.68 10.22 -17.23
N TYR A 268 -3.98 9.96 -17.15
CA TYR A 268 -5.00 10.99 -16.95
C TYR A 268 -4.73 11.88 -15.74
N TYR A 269 -4.29 11.30 -14.62
CA TYR A 269 -3.99 12.07 -13.42
C TYR A 269 -2.77 13.01 -13.59
N HIS A 270 -1.77 12.60 -14.37
CA HIS A 270 -0.52 13.35 -14.55
C HIS A 270 -0.55 14.37 -15.69
N PHE A 271 -1.20 14.06 -16.81
CA PHE A 271 -1.23 14.97 -17.94
C PHE A 271 -2.06 16.23 -17.61
N PRO A 272 -1.47 17.45 -17.69
CA PRO A 272 -2.23 18.69 -17.57
C PRO A 272 -3.18 18.80 -18.76
N ARG A 273 -4.41 19.28 -18.53
CA ARG A 273 -5.32 19.58 -19.64
C ARG A 273 -4.82 20.87 -20.28
N SER A 274 -4.78 20.92 -21.61
CA SER A 274 -4.43 22.14 -22.35
C SER A 274 -5.30 23.36 -21.96
N ILE A 275 -6.50 23.13 -21.43
CA ILE A 275 -7.43 24.18 -20.98
C ILE A 275 -6.93 24.90 -19.71
N ASP A 276 -6.08 24.27 -18.89
CA ASP A 276 -5.49 24.92 -17.70
C ASP A 276 -4.41 25.96 -18.09
N PHE A 277 -3.94 25.98 -19.34
CA PHE A 277 -3.00 27.00 -19.84
C PHE A 277 -3.68 28.33 -20.20
N ILE A 278 -5.02 28.37 -20.26
CA ILE A 278 -5.77 29.57 -20.70
C ILE A 278 -6.22 30.43 -19.49
N LYS A 279 -5.87 30.03 -18.26
CA LYS A 279 -6.32 30.71 -17.02
C LYS A 279 -5.20 31.34 -16.18
N GLU A 280 -4.00 31.49 -16.73
CA GLU A 280 -2.88 32.18 -16.05
C GLU A 280 -2.38 33.40 -16.85
N ASP A 281 -3.29 34.14 -17.49
CA ASP A 281 -3.08 35.53 -17.93
C ASP A 281 -4.07 36.47 -17.22
#